data_AF-A0A1T4LVK6-F1
#
_entry.id   AF-A0A1T4LVK6-F1
#
_cell.length_a   1.000
_cell.length_b   1.000
_cell.length_c   1.000
_cell.angle_alpha   90.00
_cell.angle_beta   90.00
_cell.angle_gamma   90.00
#
_symmetry.space_group_name_H-M   'P 1'
#
loop_
_entity.id
_entity.type
_entity.pdbx_description
1 polymer ?
#
loop_
_entity_poly.entity_id
_entity_poly.type
_entity_poly.pdbx_seq_one_letter_code
_entity_poly.pdbx_strand_id
1 'polypeptide(L)'
;MTIDDAPPRIACPIDIFDAVEEEIRRLSMAINRAPSSDKRELANQLLEQVSRLLECDAYDPGNENCRLCRGISTLRRKTATLIETAAALG
;
A
#
# COMPACT_ATOMS: atom_id res chain seq x y z
N MET A 1 -5.49 -15.87 27.63
CA MET A 1 -5.45 -15.24 26.29
C MET A 1 -4.10 -14.54 26.22
N THR A 2 -3.08 -15.23 25.70
CA THR A 2 -1.72 -14.71 25.63
C THR A 2 -1.65 -13.69 24.50
N ILE A 3 -1.27 -12.46 24.85
CA ILE A 3 -1.01 -11.35 23.93
C ILE A 3 0.42 -11.55 23.40
N ASP A 4 0.64 -12.63 22.63
CA ASP A 4 1.95 -12.92 22.01
C ASP A 4 1.82 -13.16 20.49
N ASP A 5 0.64 -13.01 19.92
CA ASP A 5 0.48 -13.01 18.46
C ASP A 5 0.80 -11.61 17.94
N ALA A 6 2.03 -11.44 17.45
CA ALA A 6 2.35 -10.37 16.53
C ALA A 6 1.25 -10.31 15.44
N PRO A 7 0.81 -9.12 15.01
CA PRO A 7 -0.25 -9.00 14.03
C PRO A 7 0.11 -9.87 12.81
N PRO A 8 -0.86 -10.61 12.24
CA PRO A 8 -0.60 -11.54 11.15
C PRO A 8 0.12 -10.80 10.02
N ARG A 9 1.35 -11.25 9.71
CA ARG A 9 2.16 -10.70 8.64
C ARG A 9 1.81 -11.39 7.34
N ILE A 10 1.68 -10.60 6.26
CA ILE A 10 1.59 -11.15 4.91
C ILE A 10 2.94 -11.78 4.59
N ALA A 11 2.99 -13.11 4.55
CA ALA A 11 4.18 -13.85 4.15
C ALA A 11 4.20 -13.94 2.62
N CYS A 12 5.10 -13.18 1.98
CA CYS A 12 5.25 -13.16 0.53
C CYS A 12 6.43 -14.06 0.10
N PRO A 13 6.22 -15.14 -0.69
CA PRO A 13 7.29 -16.06 -1.06
C PRO A 13 8.45 -15.46 -1.88
N ILE A 14 8.24 -14.28 -2.48
CA ILE A 14 9.23 -13.57 -3.29
C ILE A 14 9.62 -12.21 -2.66
N ASP A 15 9.23 -11.98 -1.41
CA ASP A 15 9.54 -10.79 -0.60
C ASP A 15 9.14 -9.43 -1.20
N ILE A 16 8.38 -9.38 -2.30
CA ILE A 16 7.96 -8.12 -2.93
C ILE A 16 7.10 -7.27 -2.00
N PHE A 17 6.29 -7.90 -1.14
CA PHE A 17 5.48 -7.19 -0.17
C PHE A 17 6.37 -6.41 0.81
N ASP A 18 7.30 -7.10 1.48
CA ASP A 18 8.19 -6.49 2.47
C ASP A 18 9.13 -5.44 1.83
N ALA A 19 9.59 -5.69 0.60
CA ALA A 19 10.43 -4.77 -0.16
C ALA A 19 9.75 -3.42 -0.45
N VAL A 20 8.43 -3.39 -0.52
CA VAL A 20 7.65 -2.18 -0.86
C VAL A 20 6.91 -1.60 0.35
N GLU A 21 6.64 -2.42 1.38
CA GLU A 21 5.83 -2.04 2.53
C GLU A 21 6.44 -0.89 3.35
N GLU A 22 7.76 -0.85 3.52
CA GLU A 22 8.43 0.24 4.23
C GLU A 22 8.20 1.59 3.53
N GLU A 23 8.31 1.59 2.21
CA GLU A 23 8.12 2.78 1.40
C GLU A 23 6.67 3.23 1.39
N ILE A 24 5.71 2.30 1.26
CA ILE A 24 4.28 2.59 1.41
C ILE A 24 4.00 3.21 2.78
N ARG A 25 4.60 2.71 3.85
CA ARG A 25 4.44 3.27 5.20
C ARG A 25 5.00 4.69 5.28
N ARG A 26 6.19 4.92 4.76
CA ARG A 26 6.84 6.24 4.69
C ARG A 26 5.96 7.25 3.94
N LEU A 27 5.49 6.89 2.75
CA LEU A 27 4.61 7.72 1.92
C LEU A 27 3.27 8.00 2.61
N SER A 28 2.66 7.00 3.22
CA SER A 28 1.39 7.16 3.96
C SER A 28 1.55 8.14 5.13
N MET A 29 2.66 8.07 5.87
CA MET A 29 2.96 9.04 6.94
C MET A 29 3.22 10.44 6.39
N ALA A 30 3.92 10.56 5.26
CA ALA A 30 4.19 11.84 4.61
C ALA A 30 2.89 12.50 4.16
N ILE A 31 1.99 11.77 3.49
CA ILE A 31 0.68 12.27 3.04
C ILE A 31 -0.15 12.81 4.21
N ASN A 32 -0.14 12.11 5.35
CA ASN A 32 -0.90 12.52 6.53
C ASN A 32 -0.39 13.82 7.16
N ARG A 33 0.90 14.14 6.98
CA ARG A 33 1.56 15.32 7.58
C ARG A 33 1.74 16.48 6.60
N ALA A 34 1.66 16.20 5.30
CA ALA A 34 1.95 17.17 4.25
C ALA A 34 0.85 18.24 4.12
N PRO A 35 1.21 19.47 3.72
CA PRO A 35 0.23 20.45 3.27
C PRO A 35 -0.46 19.96 1.99
N SER A 36 -1.67 20.47 1.72
CA SER A 36 -2.48 20.03 0.57
C SER A 36 -1.75 20.12 -0.77
N SER A 37 -0.87 21.11 -0.95
CA SER A 37 -0.07 21.31 -2.17
C SER A 37 0.82 20.11 -2.53
N ASP A 38 1.30 19.38 -1.52
CA ASP A 38 2.30 18.33 -1.71
C ASP A 38 1.65 16.94 -1.74
N LYS A 39 0.39 16.84 -1.29
CA LYS A 39 -0.34 15.57 -1.20
C LYS A 39 -0.53 14.89 -2.54
N ARG A 40 -0.70 15.65 -3.62
CA ARG A 40 -0.88 15.07 -4.97
C ARG A 40 0.35 14.27 -5.40
N GLU A 41 1.53 14.85 -5.24
CA GLU A 41 2.78 14.19 -5.62
C GLU A 41 3.05 12.97 -4.75
N LEU A 42 2.85 13.09 -3.44
CA LEU A 42 3.00 11.96 -2.52
C LEU A 42 1.98 10.83 -2.80
N ALA A 43 0.76 11.18 -3.21
CA ALA A 43 -0.25 10.21 -3.62
C ALA A 43 0.13 9.49 -4.92
N ASN A 44 0.74 10.19 -5.88
CA ASN A 44 1.27 9.57 -7.10
C ASN A 44 2.38 8.57 -6.81
N GLN A 45 3.34 8.94 -5.95
CA GLN A 45 4.40 8.03 -5.52
C GLN A 45 3.82 6.80 -4.78
N LEU A 46 2.78 6.99 -3.96
CA LEU A 46 2.08 5.88 -3.32
C LEU A 46 1.39 4.97 -4.34
N LEU A 47 0.76 5.54 -5.38
CA LEU A 47 0.16 4.77 -6.47
C LEU A 47 1.20 3.90 -7.17
N GLU A 48 2.38 4.43 -7.49
CA GLU A 48 3.46 3.67 -8.12
C GLU A 48 3.87 2.45 -7.29
N GLN A 49 4.08 2.62 -5.98
CA GLN A 49 4.43 1.51 -5.10
C GLN A 49 3.32 0.47 -5.01
N VAL A 50 2.06 0.91 -4.93
CA VAL A 50 0.91 0.01 -4.87
C VAL A 50 0.71 -0.75 -6.17
N SER A 51 0.97 -0.13 -7.33
CA SER A 51 0.88 -0.79 -8.64
C SER A 51 1.84 -1.97 -8.72
N ARG A 52 3.07 -1.83 -8.22
CA ARG A 52 4.05 -2.94 -8.15
C ARG A 52 3.52 -4.17 -7.41
N LEU A 53 2.74 -3.98 -6.34
CA LEU A 53 2.13 -5.08 -5.60
C LEU A 53 0.93 -5.69 -6.34
N LEU A 54 0.15 -4.87 -7.04
CA LEU A 54 -1.03 -5.32 -7.77
C LEU A 54 -0.71 -6.03 -9.09
N GLU A 55 0.43 -5.69 -9.68
CA GLU A 55 1.00 -6.22 -10.92
C GLU A 55 2.00 -7.37 -10.66
N CYS A 56 2.08 -7.87 -9.43
CA CYS A 56 2.96 -8.98 -9.09
C CYS A 56 2.65 -10.24 -9.92
N ASP A 57 3.59 -10.65 -10.78
CA ASP A 57 3.47 -11.82 -11.66
C ASP A 57 3.39 -13.15 -10.88
N ALA A 58 3.90 -13.19 -9.64
CA ALA A 58 3.85 -14.35 -8.77
C ALA A 58 2.53 -14.45 -7.98
N TYR A 59 1.50 -13.67 -8.33
CA TYR A 59 0.21 -13.72 -7.65
C TYR A 59 -0.47 -15.09 -7.83
N ASP A 60 -0.73 -15.75 -6.70
CA ASP A 60 -1.49 -17.01 -6.66
C ASP A 60 -2.86 -16.79 -5.98
N PRO A 61 -4.00 -16.95 -6.71
CA PRO A 61 -5.32 -16.83 -6.12
C PRO A 61 -5.64 -17.94 -5.09
N GLY A 62 -4.93 -19.07 -5.11
CA GLY A 62 -5.02 -20.14 -4.12
C GLY A 62 -4.38 -19.78 -2.78
N ASN A 63 -3.36 -18.91 -2.79
CA ASN A 63 -2.61 -18.50 -1.61
C ASN A 63 -3.30 -17.34 -0.86
N GLU A 64 -3.60 -17.55 0.43
CA GLU A 64 -4.24 -16.54 1.28
C GLU A 64 -3.41 -15.26 1.44
N ASN A 65 -2.10 -15.36 1.57
CA ASN A 65 -1.22 -14.19 1.68
C ASN A 65 -1.24 -13.34 0.40
N CYS A 66 -1.28 -13.99 -0.77
CA CYS A 66 -1.44 -13.29 -2.05
C CYS A 66 -2.79 -12.56 -2.11
N ARG A 67 -3.88 -13.20 -1.68
CA ARG A 67 -5.22 -12.57 -1.62
C ARG A 67 -5.24 -11.37 -0.67
N LEU A 68 -4.66 -11.50 0.52
CA LEU A 68 -4.55 -10.40 1.49
C LEU A 68 -3.72 -9.25 0.95
N CYS A 69 -2.55 -9.55 0.36
CA CYS A 69 -1.69 -8.57 -0.31
C CYS A 69 -2.43 -7.79 -1.39
N ARG A 70 -3.11 -8.49 -2.31
CA ARG A 70 -3.91 -7.83 -3.36
C ARG A 70 -5.09 -7.03 -2.78
N GLY A 71 -5.74 -7.54 -1.74
CA GLY A 71 -6.83 -6.87 -1.04
C GLY A 71 -6.39 -5.53 -0.44
N ILE A 72 -5.35 -5.55 0.41
CA ILE A 72 -4.86 -4.33 1.05
C ILE A 72 -4.25 -3.35 0.05
N SER A 73 -3.56 -3.85 -0.97
CA SER A 73 -3.01 -3.01 -2.04
C SER A 73 -4.13 -2.35 -2.85
N THR A 74 -5.25 -3.05 -3.09
CA THR A 74 -6.41 -2.46 -3.76
C THR A 74 -7.03 -1.33 -2.92
N LEU A 75 -7.13 -1.51 -1.61
CA LEU A 75 -7.60 -0.44 -0.71
C LEU A 75 -6.66 0.76 -0.72
N ARG A 76 -5.35 0.54 -0.65
CA ARG A 76 -4.34 1.60 -0.72
C ARG A 76 -4.40 2.38 -2.03
N ARG A 77 -4.59 1.70 -3.16
CA ARG A 77 -4.79 2.35 -4.47
C ARG A 77 -5.99 3.28 -4.44
N LYS A 78 -7.15 2.81 -3.94
CA LYS A 78 -8.36 3.64 -3.83
C LYS A 78 -8.11 4.87 -2.96
N THR A 79 -7.44 4.70 -1.82
CA THR A 79 -7.10 5.82 -0.94
C THR A 79 -6.18 6.82 -1.64
N ALA A 80 -5.12 6.36 -2.30
CA ALA A 80 -4.20 7.24 -3.00
C ALA A 80 -4.88 8.00 -4.15
N THR A 81 -5.74 7.34 -4.94
CA THR A 81 -6.55 8.01 -5.98
C THR A 81 -7.48 9.07 -5.39
N LEU A 82 -8.14 8.79 -4.27
CA LEU A 82 -9.00 9.80 -3.61
C LEU A 82 -8.20 11.03 -3.16
N ILE A 83 -6.99 10.83 -2.66
CA ILE A 83 -6.12 11.93 -2.22
C ILE A 83 -5.60 12.74 -3.41
N GLU A 84 -5.17 12.05 -4.47
CA GLU A 84 -4.73 12.67 -5.73
C GLU A 84 -5.84 13.55 -6.33
N THR A 85 -7.05 13.02 -6.43
CA THR A 85 -8.22 13.76 -6.94
C THR A 85 -8.62 14.91 -6.01
N ALA A 86 -8.64 14.70 -4.69
CA ALA A 86 -8.98 15.76 -3.74
C ALA A 86 -7.95 16.91 -3.76
N ALA A 87 -6.66 16.58 -3.91
CA ALA A 87 -5.60 17.58 -4.02
C ALA A 87 -5.61 18.34 -5.36
N ALA A 88 -6.28 17.82 -6.39
CA ALA A 88 -6.47 18.53 -7.67
C ALA A 88 -7.64 19.53 -7.66
N LEU A 89 -8.52 19.47 -6.65
CA LEU A 89 -9.71 20.31 -6.52
C LEU A 89 -9.51 21.54 -5.59
N GLY A 90 -8.39 21.60 -4.86
CA GLY A 90 -8.03 22.70 -3.95
C GLY A 90 -6.87 23.52 -4.46
#